data_AF-A0A2U1B2K3-F1
#
_entry.id   AF-A0A2U1B2K3-F1
#
_cell.length_a   1.000
_cell.length_b   1.000
_cell.length_c   1.000
_cell.angle_alpha   90.00
_cell.angle_beta   90.00
_cell.angle_gamma   90.00
#
_symmetry.space_group_name_H-M   'P 1'
#
loop_
_entity.id
_entity.type
_entity.pdbx_description
1 polymer ?
#
loop_
_entity_poly.entity_id
_entity_poly.type
_entity_poly.pdbx_seq_one_letter_code
_entity_poly.pdbx_strand_id
1 'polypeptide(L)' 'MLKIILLTSNIIALMASILWMIFDFGYEPVISTLVLIAGLVGFIKTETPKEERAKTAQNQRGGNNSKNYQAGRDIKL' A
#
# COMPACT_ATOMS: atom_id res chain seq x y z
N MET A 1 8.51 10.14 1.79
CA MET A 1 8.27 11.36 1.00
C MET A 1 7.16 11.18 -0.03
N LEU A 2 7.28 10.28 -1.01
CA LEU A 2 6.26 10.10 -2.06
C LEU A 2 4.83 9.91 -1.54
N LYS A 3 4.64 9.10 -0.49
CA LYS A 3 3.34 8.88 0.13
C LYS A 3 2.71 10.15 0.72
N ILE A 4 3.52 10.95 1.42
CA ILE A 4 3.07 12.21 2.01
C ILE A 4 2.65 13.16 0.89
N ILE A 5 3.42 13.22 -0.19
CA ILE A 5 3.11 14.04 -1.37
C ILE A 5 1.81 13.59 -2.03
N LEU A 6 1.58 12.28 -2.18
CA LEU A 6 0.34 11.73 -2.74
C LEU A 6 -0.88 12.00 -1.84
N LEU A 7 -0.71 11.89 -0.53
CA LEU A 7 -1.78 12.17 0.43
C LEU A 7 -2.15 13.66 0.43
N THR A 8 -1.15 14.54 0.51
CA THR A 8 -1.39 15.99 0.52
C THR A 8 -1.97 16.47 -0.80
N SER A 9 -1.51 15.95 -1.94
CA SER A 9 -2.08 16.32 -3.25
C SER A 9 -3.53 15.87 -3.38
N ASN A 10 -3.89 14.68 -2.91
CA ASN A 10 -5.26 14.17 -2.96
C ASN A 10 -6.21 15.00 -2.07
N ILE A 11 -5.77 15.37 -0.87
CA ILE A 11 -6.54 16.28 0.01
C ILE A 11 -6.76 17.64 -0.65
N ILE A 12 -5.73 18.22 -1.28
CA ILE A 12 -5.85 19.51 -1.99
C ILE A 12 -6.83 19.39 -3.16
N ALA A 13 -6.73 18.32 -3.95
CA ALA A 13 -7.65 18.07 -5.06
C ALA A 13 -9.10 17.90 -4.58
N LEU A 14 -9.32 17.21 -3.46
CA LEU A 14 -10.63 17.05 -2.84
C LEU A 14 -11.21 18.40 -2.40
N MET A 15 -10.43 19.23 -1.74
CA MET A 15 -10.85 20.58 -1.33
C MET A 15 -11.21 21.46 -2.53
N ALA A 16 -10.40 21.41 -3.61
CA ALA A 16 -10.68 22.13 -4.84
C ALA A 16 -11.98 21.64 -5.52
N SER A 17 -12.21 20.33 -5.53
CA SER A 17 -13.44 19.73 -6.07
C SER A 17 -14.69 20.11 -5.27
N ILE A 18 -14.59 20.20 -3.95
CA ILE A 18 -15.68 20.67 -3.08
C ILE A 18 -15.96 22.15 -3.33
N LEU A 19 -14.92 22.99 -3.40
CA LEU A 19 -15.04 24.40 -3.76
C LEU A 19 -15.73 24.56 -5.13
N TRP A 20 -15.30 23.79 -6.12
CA TRP A 20 -15.92 23.78 -7.43
C TRP A 20 -17.41 23.41 -7.36
N MET A 21 -17.77 22.37 -6.60
CA MET A 21 -19.16 21.96 -6.41
C MET A 21 -20.04 23.04 -5.74
N ILE A 22 -19.45 23.86 -4.85
CA ILE A 22 -20.16 24.97 -4.19
C ILE A 22 -20.41 26.13 -5.15
N PHE A 23 -19.44 26.46 -6.01
CA PHE A 23 -19.56 27.56 -6.96
C PHE A 23 -20.35 27.21 -8.22
N ASP A 24 -20.27 25.95 -8.65
CA ASP A 24 -20.97 25.45 -9.83
C ASP A 24 -21.45 24.01 -9.57
N PHE A 25 -22.71 23.89 -9.18
CA PHE A 25 -23.30 22.60 -8.88
C PHE A 25 -23.67 21.87 -10.18
N GLY A 26 -22.79 20.97 -10.61
CA GLY A 26 -22.95 20.14 -11.81
C GLY A 26 -22.60 18.68 -11.58
N TYR A 27 -22.90 17.84 -12.58
CA TYR A 27 -22.55 16.42 -12.53
C TYR A 27 -21.04 16.17 -12.45
N GLU A 28 -20.24 16.98 -13.15
CA GLU A 28 -18.77 16.86 -13.15
C GLU A 28 -18.14 17.04 -11.77
N PRO A 29 -18.38 18.14 -11.03
CA PRO A 29 -17.80 18.31 -9.70
C PRO A 29 -18.31 17.28 -8.69
N VAL A 30 -19.56 16.80 -8.82
CA VAL A 30 -20.08 15.72 -7.98
C VAL A 30 -19.32 14.40 -8.22
N ILE A 31 -19.19 13.99 -9.50
CA ILE A 31 -18.48 12.75 -9.85
C ILE A 31 -17.00 12.84 -9.46
N SER A 32 -16.34 13.98 -9.75
CA SER A 32 -14.96 14.24 -9.36
C SER A 32 -14.76 14.10 -7.84
N THR A 33 -15.66 14.68 -7.05
CA THR A 33 -15.61 14.59 -5.58
C THR A 33 -15.77 13.16 -5.10
N LEU A 34 -16.69 12.38 -5.69
CA LEU A 34 -16.87 10.97 -5.37
C LEU A 34 -15.64 10.12 -5.70
N VAL A 35 -15.01 10.35 -6.85
CA VAL A 35 -13.77 9.66 -7.26
C VAL A 35 -12.63 9.98 -6.32
N LEU A 36 -12.47 11.24 -5.91
CA LEU A 36 -11.43 11.65 -4.96
C LEU A 36 -11.65 11.03 -3.58
N ILE A 37 -12.89 10.98 -3.08
CA ILE A 37 -13.23 10.29 -1.83
C ILE A 37 -12.91 8.79 -1.94
N ALA A 38 -13.31 8.14 -3.03
CA ALA A 38 -13.01 6.71 -3.25
C ALA A 38 -11.51 6.44 -3.32
N GLY A 39 -10.74 7.33 -3.96
CA GLY A 39 -9.28 7.28 -4.02
C GLY A 39 -8.65 7.41 -2.64
N LEU A 40 -9.16 8.31 -1.79
CA LEU A 40 -8.67 8.51 -0.42
C LEU A 40 -8.94 7.29 0.46
N VAL A 41 -10.14 6.71 0.36
CA VAL A 41 -10.50 5.47 1.06
C VAL A 41 -9.65 4.29 0.58
N GLY A 42 -9.40 4.20 -0.72
CA GLY A 42 -8.51 3.20 -1.32
C GLY A 42 -7.09 3.33 -0.78
N PHE A 43 -6.56 4.55 -0.73
CA PHE A 43 -5.23 4.85 -0.18
C PHE A 43 -5.13 4.37 1.27
N ILE A 44 -6.08 4.74 2.14
CA ILE A 44 -6.10 4.33 3.56
C ILE A 44 -6.23 2.80 3.70
N LYS A 45 -7.08 2.15 2.90
CA LYS A 45 -7.24 0.68 2.95
C LYS A 45 -6.01 -0.07 2.47
N THR A 46 -5.28 0.44 1.48
CA THR A 46 -3.99 -0.14 1.06
C THR A 46 -2.88 0.07 2.09
N GLU A 47 -3.04 1.04 3.00
CA GLU A 47 -2.13 1.26 4.11
C GLU A 47 -2.41 0.37 5.33
N THR A 48 -3.53 -0.36 5.35
CA THR A 48 -3.69 -1.42 6.35
C THR A 48 -2.76 -2.55 5.93
N PRO A 49 -1.64 -2.82 6.65
CA PRO A 49 -0.90 -4.01 6.36
C PRO A 49 -1.85 -5.15 6.69
N LYS A 50 -2.26 -5.90 5.67
CA LYS A 50 -2.57 -7.30 5.93
C LYS A 50 -1.32 -7.82 6.60
N GLU A 51 -1.39 -8.15 7.88
CA GLU A 51 -0.43 -9.01 8.55
C GLU A 51 -0.46 -10.40 7.90
N GLU A 52 -0.27 -10.50 6.59
CA GLU A 52 0.15 -11.74 5.99
C GLU A 52 1.65 -11.81 6.22
N ARG A 53 1.94 -12.39 7.38
CA ARG A 53 3.14 -13.16 7.68
C ARG A 53 3.39 -14.18 6.57
N ALA A 54 3.77 -13.75 5.38
CA ALA A 54 4.60 -14.55 4.50
C ALA A 54 6.04 -14.42 5.02
N LYS A 55 6.26 -14.86 6.28
CA LYS A 55 7.51 -15.52 6.62
C LYS A 55 7.51 -16.77 5.75
N THR A 56 7.99 -16.65 4.52
CA THR A 56 8.51 -17.79 3.79
C THR A 56 9.76 -18.22 4.55
N ALA A 57 9.56 -18.78 5.74
CA ALA A 57 10.54 -19.63 6.38
C ALA A 57 10.64 -20.80 5.44
N GLN A 58 11.58 -20.71 4.52
CA GLN A 58 11.99 -21.81 3.67
C GLN A 58 12.58 -22.85 4.62
N ASN A 59 11.70 -23.64 5.21
CA ASN A 59 12.06 -24.73 6.09
C ASN A 59 12.61 -25.81 5.15
N GLN A 60 13.89 -25.69 4.78
CA GLN A 60 14.59 -26.76 4.11
C GLN A 60 14.53 -27.95 5.06
N ARG A 61 13.63 -28.89 4.75
CA ARG A 61 13.70 -30.25 5.29
C ARG A 61 14.97 -30.86 4.73
N GLY A 62 16.10 -30.57 5.36
CA GLY A 62 17.32 -31.34 5.20
C GLY A 62 16.99 -32.76 5.62
N GLY A 63 16.68 -33.61 4.64
CA GLY A 63 16.49 -35.03 4.86
C GLY A 63 17.75 -35.58 5.53
N ASN A 64 17.56 -36.51 6.45
CA ASN A 64 18.53 -37.04 7.40
C ASN A 64 19.73 -37.79 6.77
N ASN A 65 20.11 -37.47 5.52
CA ASN A 65 21.29 -38.01 4.83
C ASN A 65 21.76 -37.20 3.60
N SER A 66 21.33 -35.95 3.39
CA SER A 66 21.87 -35.13 2.29
C SER A 66 23.05 -34.28 2.78
N LYS A 67 24.22 -34.39 2.12
CA LYS A 67 25.34 -33.47 2.34
C LYS A 67 24.88 -32.05 2.03
N ASN A 68 24.59 -31.27 3.06
CA ASN A 68 24.23 -29.87 2.94
C ASN A 68 25.49 -29.07 2.54
N TYR A 69 25.71 -28.93 1.24
CA TYR A 69 26.63 -27.91 0.74
C TYR A 69 25.88 -26.59 0.69
N GLN A 70 25.97 -25.83 1.78
CA GLN A 70 25.55 -24.43 1.79
C GLN A 70 26.82 -23.59 1.70
N ALA A 71 26.99 -22.95 0.54
CA ALA A 71 28.19 -22.19 0.23
C ALA A 71 28.34 -21.02 1.20
N GLY A 72 29.39 -21.09 2.03
CA GLY A 72 30.11 -19.89 2.43
C GLY A 72 29.97 -19.37 3.85
N ARG A 73 29.62 -20.18 4.87
CA ARG A 73 29.92 -19.81 6.28
C ARG A 73 29.83 -20.96 7.28
N ASP A 74 30.88 -21.09 8.10
CA ASP A 74 30.96 -21.98 9.26
C ASP A 74 29.94 -21.59 10.33
N ILE A 75 29.27 -22.59 10.90
CA ILE A 75 28.54 -22.45 12.15
C ILE A 75 29.29 -23.28 13.18
N LYS A 76 29.82 -22.62 14.22
CA LYS A 76 30.28 -23.29 15.43
C LYS A 76 29.08 -23.91 16.12
N LEU A 77 29.14 -25.23 16.34
CA LEU A 77 28.29 -25.96 17.28
C LEU A 77 28.64 -25.57 18.72
#